data_AF-A0A378TDV2-F1
#
_entry.id   AF-A0A378TDV2-F1
#
_cell.length_a   1.000
_cell.length_b   1.000
_cell.length_c   1.000
_cell.angle_alpha   90.00
_cell.angle_beta   90.00
_cell.angle_gamma   90.00
#
_symmetry.space_group_name_H-M   'P 1'
#
loop_
_entity.id
_entity.type
_entity.pdbx_description
1 polymer ?
#
loop_
_entity_poly.entity_id
_entity_poly.type
_entity_poly.pdbx_seq_one_letter_code
_entity_poly.pdbx_strand_id
1 'polypeptide(L)'
;MTRMSRWSGVRALSVMAGAWAVVLPMAGAGPAGAAPQTALQWGSCEQWFDTAEVPTAECTTVAVPVDYANAQGPQANLAVLRIPASGDRIGTLISNPGGPGISAVDVMTRFGPILAETAMGERFDLVAIDPRGVGFSTPELRCETDAERDEDRRDPNVDFSPAGVAAMEQESREDAQRCLDRMGAPFLANMTTEITARDMDAVRAALGEEQINFLGYSYGTRLGTSYADQFPDRVRAMMLDGVVDQSETSTQEILTSAAGFQQAFDAYAADCTLDADCPLGTDPADTIARFHELVDPLVAHPAPTADPRGLSYQDALTATDSAMYSDEDWPALTEGLAALRDGTEADALLELADSYYDRTPDGRYPNVEDVLQAVHCVDETYSPDPAVWVEADRQRRELAPYESYGPFTGFAPRPQCVFWPVPSAGDAKPATSPGPGKVVVVSTTGDPATPYQSGVDVAAALGAPLITYEGEQHTVAFTGVECIDQPLIDFFVDRVQPPADLRC
;
A
#
# COMPACT_ATOMS: atom_id res chain seq x y z
N MET A 1 21.97 -71.65 43.35
CA MET A 1 22.73 -71.82 42.10
C MET A 1 23.67 -70.63 41.99
N THR A 2 24.96 -70.78 42.36
CA THR A 2 26.11 -70.91 41.42
C THR A 2 26.21 -69.74 40.42
N ARG A 3 27.27 -68.92 40.42
CA ARG A 3 28.68 -69.14 40.82
C ARG A 3 29.32 -67.99 41.65
N MET A 4 30.36 -68.35 42.41
CA MET A 4 31.35 -67.45 43.03
C MET A 4 32.63 -67.33 42.18
N SER A 5 33.35 -66.21 42.28
CA SER A 5 34.85 -66.08 42.29
C SER A 5 35.19 -64.59 42.51
N ARG A 6 35.92 -64.10 43.55
CA ARG A 6 37.35 -64.29 43.92
C ARG A 6 38.30 -63.89 42.76
N TRP A 7 39.39 -63.11 42.88
CA TRP A 7 40.28 -62.58 43.96
C TRP A 7 41.15 -61.41 43.34
N SER A 8 42.01 -60.60 43.98
CA SER A 8 42.26 -60.11 45.37
C SER A 8 43.46 -59.11 45.38
N GLY A 9 43.51 -58.14 46.32
CA GLY A 9 44.64 -57.20 46.54
C GLY A 9 44.20 -55.72 46.61
N VAL A 10 44.40 -54.85 47.62
CA VAL A 10 45.35 -54.61 48.74
C VAL A 10 46.23 -53.37 48.49
N ARG A 11 46.17 -52.38 49.41
CA ARG A 11 47.05 -51.15 49.58
C ARG A 11 46.89 -50.05 48.50
N ALA A 12 47.15 -48.76 48.75
CA ALA A 12 47.34 -47.97 49.99
C ALA A 12 47.15 -46.45 49.70
N LEU A 13 47.37 -45.60 50.71
CA LEU A 13 47.27 -44.12 50.70
C LEU A 13 47.92 -43.43 49.48
N SER A 14 47.36 -42.26 49.11
CA SER A 14 48.15 -41.08 48.70
C SER A 14 47.42 -39.78 49.06
N VAL A 15 48.15 -38.82 49.62
CA VAL A 15 47.73 -37.44 49.90
C VAL A 15 48.07 -36.57 48.70
N MET A 16 47.20 -35.63 48.32
CA MET A 16 47.64 -34.38 47.66
C MET A 16 46.81 -33.18 48.13
N ALA A 17 47.46 -32.02 48.13
CA ALA A 17 46.99 -30.82 48.81
C ALA A 17 45.97 -30.03 47.98
N GLY A 18 44.98 -29.45 48.66
CA GLY A 18 44.13 -28.41 48.08
C GLY A 18 44.83 -27.06 48.12
N ALA A 19 45.20 -26.53 46.95
CA ALA A 19 45.55 -25.13 46.77
C ALA A 19 44.33 -24.39 46.23
N TRP A 20 43.90 -23.31 46.91
CA TRP A 20 42.80 -22.48 46.47
C TRP A 20 43.23 -21.63 45.27
N ALA A 21 42.59 -21.83 44.12
CA ALA A 21 42.79 -20.98 42.95
C ALA A 21 42.07 -19.62 43.12
N VAL A 22 42.68 -18.57 42.59
CA VAL A 22 42.15 -17.21 42.59
C VAL A 22 40.84 -17.15 41.80
N VAL A 23 39.79 -16.61 42.41
CA VAL A 23 38.55 -16.26 41.69
C VAL A 23 38.81 -14.98 40.89
N LEU A 24 39.04 -15.13 39.59
CA LEU A 24 38.88 -14.04 38.63
C LEU A 24 37.39 -13.77 38.45
N PRO A 25 36.92 -12.51 38.47
CA PRO A 25 35.54 -12.19 38.10
C PRO A 25 35.38 -12.49 36.61
N MET A 26 34.52 -13.45 36.27
CA MET A 26 34.03 -13.55 34.89
C MET A 26 33.18 -12.31 34.62
N ALA A 27 33.66 -11.46 33.72
CA ALA A 27 32.82 -10.44 33.12
C ALA A 27 31.72 -11.14 32.32
N GLY A 28 30.50 -11.13 32.86
CA GLY A 28 29.34 -11.61 32.12
C GLY A 28 29.13 -10.72 30.90
N ALA A 29 29.08 -11.32 29.71
CA ALA A 29 28.54 -10.64 28.55
C ALA A 29 27.05 -10.38 28.82
N GLY A 30 26.71 -9.13 29.13
CA GLY A 30 25.32 -8.68 29.11
C GLY A 30 24.77 -8.72 27.67
N PRO A 31 23.45 -8.49 27.48
CA PRO A 31 22.92 -8.26 26.14
C PRO A 31 23.71 -7.12 25.49
N ALA A 32 23.96 -7.25 24.18
CA ALA A 32 24.67 -6.22 23.42
C ALA A 32 23.96 -4.87 23.63
N GLY A 33 24.62 -3.96 24.34
CA GLY A 33 24.03 -2.66 24.64
C GLY A 33 23.75 -1.94 23.33
N ALA A 34 22.50 -1.47 23.17
CA ALA A 34 22.20 -0.50 22.13
C ALA A 34 23.23 0.63 22.24
N ALA A 35 23.85 0.99 21.12
CA ALA A 35 24.65 2.20 21.06
C ALA A 35 23.77 3.36 21.56
N PRO A 36 24.32 4.36 22.29
CA PRO A 36 23.53 5.52 22.67
C PRO A 36 22.98 6.13 21.38
N GLN A 37 21.65 6.10 21.24
CA GLN A 37 20.97 6.68 20.09
C GLN A 37 21.35 8.15 20.06
N THR A 38 22.16 8.53 19.06
CA THR A 38 22.39 9.92 18.75
C THR A 38 21.05 10.51 18.37
N ALA A 39 20.58 11.51 19.11
CA ALA A 39 19.33 12.19 18.82
C ALA A 39 19.27 12.60 17.34
N LEU A 40 18.12 12.38 16.71
CA LEU A 40 17.91 12.66 15.29
C LEU A 40 18.30 14.11 14.96
N GLN A 41 19.03 14.26 13.86
CA GLN A 41 19.48 15.56 13.37
C GLN A 41 18.42 16.11 12.42
N TRP A 42 17.48 16.85 12.98
CA TRP A 42 16.45 17.57 12.24
C TRP A 42 17.02 18.78 11.53
N GLY A 43 16.56 19.03 10.30
CA GLY A 43 16.91 20.18 9.47
C GLY A 43 15.71 20.65 8.63
N SER A 44 15.96 21.63 7.75
CA SER A 44 14.95 22.12 6.82
C SER A 44 14.58 21.05 5.77
N CYS A 45 13.31 21.04 5.37
CA CYS A 45 12.79 20.19 4.29
C CYS A 45 13.02 20.77 2.87
N GLU A 46 13.60 21.98 2.73
CA GLU A 46 13.87 22.67 1.45
C GLU A 46 14.64 21.85 0.40
N GLN A 47 15.31 20.76 0.80
CA GLN A 47 16.00 19.84 -0.11
C GLN A 47 15.07 18.83 -0.81
N TRP A 48 13.81 18.73 -0.38
CA TRP A 48 12.82 17.77 -0.88
C TRP A 48 11.66 18.47 -1.60
N PHE A 49 11.11 19.54 -1.01
CA PHE A 49 9.95 20.27 -1.55
C PHE A 49 9.92 21.73 -1.07
N ASP A 50 9.03 22.55 -1.62
CA ASP A 50 8.79 23.93 -1.14
C ASP A 50 8.02 23.91 0.19
N THR A 51 8.64 24.43 1.24
CA THR A 51 8.10 24.40 2.60
C THR A 51 7.05 25.49 2.89
N ALA A 52 6.60 26.26 1.89
CA ALA A 52 5.67 27.37 2.07
C ALA A 52 4.37 26.99 2.80
N GLU A 53 3.77 25.84 2.45
CA GLU A 53 2.51 25.35 3.05
C GLU A 53 2.71 24.68 4.42
N VAL A 54 3.93 24.18 4.70
CA VAL A 54 4.29 23.52 5.96
C VAL A 54 5.57 24.12 6.58
N PRO A 55 5.56 25.42 6.95
CA PRO A 55 6.77 26.17 7.32
C PRO A 55 7.39 25.76 8.66
N THR A 56 6.70 24.91 9.43
CA THR A 56 7.19 24.30 10.68
C THR A 56 7.69 22.87 10.47
N ALA A 57 7.65 22.32 9.25
CA ALA A 57 8.13 20.98 8.97
C ALA A 57 9.65 20.88 9.14
N GLU A 58 10.06 19.82 9.83
CA GLU A 58 11.44 19.42 10.01
C GLU A 58 11.67 18.08 9.33
N CYS A 59 12.81 17.91 8.66
CA CYS A 59 13.14 16.69 7.93
C CYS A 59 14.45 16.08 8.42
N THR A 60 14.53 14.75 8.39
CA THR A 60 15.73 13.97 8.76
C THR A 60 15.71 12.63 8.04
N THR A 61 16.81 11.86 8.13
CA THR A 61 16.85 10.49 7.61
C THR A 61 17.21 9.47 8.67
N VAL A 62 16.59 8.29 8.60
CA VAL A 62 16.82 7.17 9.52
C VAL A 62 17.42 6.00 8.74
N ALA A 63 18.65 5.63 9.08
CA ALA A 63 19.32 4.49 8.47
C ALA A 63 18.78 3.17 9.04
N VAL A 64 18.37 2.27 8.16
CA VAL A 64 17.89 0.91 8.46
C VAL A 64 18.64 -0.09 7.57
N PRO A 65 18.90 -1.33 8.04
CA PRO A 65 19.50 -2.33 7.17
C PRO A 65 18.53 -2.74 6.06
N VAL A 66 19.06 -2.91 4.84
CA VAL A 66 18.28 -3.50 3.73
C VAL A 66 17.81 -4.90 4.13
N ASP A 67 18.71 -5.71 4.70
CA ASP A 67 18.41 -7.04 5.24
C ASP A 67 18.60 -7.05 6.77
N TYR A 68 17.51 -7.23 7.52
CA TYR A 68 17.57 -7.31 8.98
C TYR A 68 18.30 -8.55 9.53
N ALA A 69 18.44 -9.63 8.75
CA ALA A 69 19.32 -10.76 9.10
C ALA A 69 20.81 -10.40 8.95
N ASN A 70 21.14 -9.33 8.22
CA ASN A 70 22.47 -8.77 8.06
C ASN A 70 22.50 -7.28 8.43
N ALA A 71 22.27 -6.97 9.70
CA ALA A 71 22.22 -5.60 10.24
C ALA A 71 23.51 -4.76 10.06
N GLN A 72 24.60 -5.31 9.52
CA GLN A 72 25.84 -4.60 9.17
C GLN A 72 26.08 -4.51 7.65
N GLY A 73 25.11 -4.94 6.85
CA GLY A 73 25.11 -4.88 5.39
C GLY A 73 24.72 -3.49 4.85
N PRO A 74 24.36 -3.43 3.55
CA PRO A 74 23.80 -2.21 2.94
C PRO A 74 22.66 -1.63 3.76
N GLN A 75 22.58 -0.30 3.81
CA GLN A 75 21.54 0.43 4.52
C GLN A 75 20.63 1.13 3.50
N ALA A 76 19.34 1.20 3.80
CA ALA A 76 18.46 2.20 3.25
C ALA A 76 18.39 3.40 4.22
N ASN A 77 18.21 4.61 3.72
CA ASN A 77 17.94 5.79 4.53
C ASN A 77 16.50 6.20 4.29
N LEU A 78 15.66 6.03 5.29
CA LEU A 78 14.25 6.40 5.25
C LEU A 78 14.14 7.92 5.38
N ALA A 79 13.40 8.57 4.49
CA ALA A 79 13.04 9.96 4.64
C ALA A 79 11.93 10.10 5.69
N VAL A 80 12.16 10.96 6.68
CA VAL A 80 11.20 11.21 7.78
C VAL A 80 10.95 12.71 7.88
N LEU A 81 9.68 13.08 7.79
CA LEU A 81 9.18 14.44 7.99
C LEU A 81 8.44 14.50 9.33
N ARG A 82 8.57 15.63 10.03
CA ARG A 82 7.82 15.96 11.24
C ARG A 82 7.27 17.38 11.19
N ILE A 83 5.97 17.54 11.42
CA ILE A 83 5.35 18.80 11.81
C ILE A 83 5.16 18.75 13.34
N PRO A 84 5.87 19.57 14.14
CA PRO A 84 5.78 19.52 15.59
C PRO A 84 4.38 19.90 16.11
N ALA A 85 3.95 19.28 17.21
CA ALA A 85 2.70 19.64 17.87
C ALA A 85 2.66 21.13 18.28
N SER A 86 1.53 21.81 18.06
CA SER A 86 1.39 23.24 18.40
C SER A 86 1.09 23.51 19.87
N GLY A 87 0.69 22.48 20.64
CA GLY A 87 0.27 22.57 22.04
C GLY A 87 0.83 21.47 22.96
N ASP A 88 0.02 21.00 23.90
CA ASP A 88 0.40 20.00 24.92
C ASP A 88 0.52 18.59 24.32
N ARG A 89 1.69 18.30 23.73
CA ARG A 89 2.08 17.05 23.06
C ARG A 89 1.83 15.79 23.91
N ILE A 90 1.06 14.86 23.34
CA ILE A 90 0.80 13.50 23.82
C ILE A 90 1.87 12.51 23.32
N GLY A 91 2.30 12.64 22.05
CA GLY A 91 3.20 11.69 21.39
C GLY A 91 3.35 11.98 19.88
N THR A 92 3.73 10.97 19.12
CA THR A 92 3.80 11.03 17.63
C THR A 92 2.58 10.36 16.99
N LEU A 93 2.07 10.96 15.90
CA LEU A 93 1.10 10.38 14.98
C LEU A 93 1.79 10.12 13.63
N ILE A 94 1.95 8.85 13.26
CA ILE A 94 2.50 8.45 11.96
C ILE A 94 1.34 8.26 10.99
N SER A 95 1.44 8.81 9.78
CA SER A 95 0.49 8.55 8.69
C SER A 95 1.14 7.75 7.56
N ASN A 96 0.39 6.84 6.94
CA ASN A 96 0.76 6.20 5.68
C ASN A 96 -0.43 6.20 4.70
N PRO A 97 -0.28 6.78 3.49
CA PRO A 97 -1.37 6.95 2.51
C PRO A 97 -1.70 5.69 1.69
N GLY A 98 -0.91 4.63 1.81
CA GLY A 98 -1.10 3.42 0.99
C GLY A 98 -0.30 3.43 -0.31
N GLY A 99 -0.98 3.14 -1.41
CA GLY A 99 -0.39 2.65 -2.67
C GLY A 99 -0.44 1.12 -2.73
N PRO A 100 0.66 0.37 -2.47
CA PRO A 100 1.97 0.82 -1.96
C PRO A 100 2.73 1.73 -2.92
N GLY A 101 3.66 2.52 -2.39
CA GLY A 101 4.57 3.34 -3.21
C GLY A 101 4.31 4.84 -3.19
N ILE A 102 3.18 5.31 -2.65
CA ILE A 102 2.88 6.73 -2.48
C ILE A 102 3.80 7.33 -1.39
N SER A 103 4.43 8.47 -1.69
CA SER A 103 5.27 9.19 -0.71
C SER A 103 4.41 9.76 0.41
N ALA A 104 4.58 9.22 1.62
CA ALA A 104 3.92 9.75 2.80
C ALA A 104 4.44 11.16 3.15
N VAL A 105 5.71 11.45 2.85
CA VAL A 105 6.32 12.77 3.04
C VAL A 105 5.65 13.80 2.14
N ASP A 106 5.46 13.49 0.85
CA ASP A 106 4.74 14.36 -0.09
C ASP A 106 3.27 14.57 0.32
N VAL A 107 2.55 13.48 0.63
CA VAL A 107 1.15 13.57 1.11
C VAL A 107 1.04 14.43 2.38
N MET A 108 2.01 14.36 3.30
CA MET A 108 1.99 15.18 4.52
C MET A 108 2.20 16.69 4.26
N THR A 109 2.70 17.10 3.08
CA THR A 109 2.74 18.53 2.72
C THR A 109 1.34 19.11 2.50
N ARG A 110 0.40 18.30 1.96
CA ARG A 110 -1.01 18.67 1.73
C ARG A 110 -1.93 18.31 2.89
N PHE A 111 -1.70 17.16 3.53
CA PHE A 111 -2.53 16.65 4.63
C PHE A 111 -2.15 17.20 6.01
N GLY A 112 -0.87 17.58 6.19
CA GLY A 112 -0.36 18.16 7.42
C GLY A 112 -1.07 19.44 7.85
N PRO A 113 -1.31 20.44 6.95
CA PRO A 113 -2.08 21.64 7.25
C PRO A 113 -3.51 21.34 7.74
N ILE A 114 -4.21 20.38 7.12
CA ILE A 114 -5.57 19.97 7.52
C ILE A 114 -5.56 19.44 8.96
N LEU A 115 -4.67 18.49 9.28
CA LEU A 115 -4.53 17.97 10.64
C LEU A 115 -4.03 19.03 11.64
N ALA A 116 -3.22 20.00 11.20
CA ALA A 116 -2.68 21.07 12.04
C ALA A 116 -3.75 22.03 12.58
N GLU A 117 -4.87 22.18 11.88
CA GLU A 117 -6.03 22.98 12.33
C GLU A 117 -6.96 22.23 13.30
N THR A 118 -6.70 20.95 13.57
CA THR A 118 -7.48 20.12 14.50
C THR A 118 -6.74 19.88 15.82
N ALA A 119 -7.45 19.31 16.80
CA ALA A 119 -6.82 18.80 18.02
C ALA A 119 -5.81 17.66 17.78
N MET A 120 -5.68 17.11 16.57
CA MET A 120 -4.58 16.21 16.22
C MET A 120 -3.25 16.98 16.19
N GLY A 121 -3.16 18.08 15.44
CA GLY A 121 -1.96 18.92 15.35
C GLY A 121 -1.64 19.69 16.63
N GLU A 122 -2.62 19.98 17.48
CA GLU A 122 -2.35 20.52 18.82
C GLU A 122 -1.64 19.52 19.75
N ARG A 123 -1.88 18.21 19.55
CA ARG A 123 -1.59 17.18 20.56
C ARG A 123 -0.61 16.11 20.08
N PHE A 124 -0.29 16.02 18.79
CA PHE A 124 0.68 15.07 18.25
C PHE A 124 1.69 15.74 17.33
N ASP A 125 2.94 15.29 17.38
CA ASP A 125 3.85 15.51 16.26
C ASP A 125 3.30 14.71 15.07
N LEU A 126 2.94 15.38 13.98
CA LEU A 126 2.52 14.73 12.75
C LEU A 126 3.78 14.25 12.02
N VAL A 127 3.89 12.95 11.80
CA VAL A 127 5.08 12.33 11.20
C VAL A 127 4.69 11.54 9.96
N ALA A 128 5.50 11.70 8.92
CA ALA A 128 5.46 10.88 7.73
C ALA A 128 6.80 10.16 7.57
N ILE A 129 6.73 8.93 7.09
CA ILE A 129 7.89 8.09 6.76
C ILE A 129 7.65 7.60 5.34
N ASP A 130 8.51 8.00 4.41
CA ASP A 130 8.56 7.31 3.13
C ASP A 130 9.13 5.91 3.36
N PRO A 131 8.42 4.83 3.00
CA PRO A 131 8.97 3.48 3.10
C PRO A 131 10.31 3.33 2.38
N ARG A 132 11.03 2.25 2.67
CA ARG A 132 12.19 1.85 1.88
C ARG A 132 11.83 1.82 0.39
N GLY A 133 12.71 2.36 -0.44
CA GLY A 133 12.45 2.43 -1.88
C GLY A 133 11.51 3.55 -2.33
N VAL A 134 10.76 4.23 -1.47
CA VAL A 134 9.72 5.20 -1.87
C VAL A 134 10.22 6.65 -1.84
N GLY A 135 9.84 7.45 -2.84
CA GLY A 135 9.91 8.92 -2.76
C GLY A 135 11.29 9.45 -2.41
N PHE A 136 11.42 10.12 -1.25
CA PHE A 136 12.69 10.71 -0.79
C PHE A 136 13.61 9.71 -0.05
N SER A 137 13.14 8.48 0.20
CA SER A 137 13.96 7.40 0.79
C SER A 137 14.98 6.85 -0.21
N THR A 138 16.16 6.47 0.27
CA THR A 138 17.28 6.03 -0.58
C THR A 138 17.76 4.61 -0.25
N PRO A 139 18.12 3.78 -1.25
CA PRO A 139 17.91 4.00 -2.68
C PRO A 139 16.41 4.00 -3.03
N GLU A 140 16.03 4.85 -3.98
CA GLU A 140 14.71 4.84 -4.63
C GLU A 140 14.59 3.55 -5.47
N LEU A 141 13.42 2.90 -5.44
CA LEU A 141 13.17 1.72 -6.26
C LEU A 141 12.76 2.18 -7.66
N ARG A 142 13.59 1.86 -8.67
CA ARG A 142 13.31 2.15 -10.08
C ARG A 142 13.52 0.93 -10.98
N CYS A 143 12.43 0.41 -11.51
CA CYS A 143 12.36 -0.63 -12.54
C CYS A 143 12.30 -0.04 -13.95
N GLU A 144 11.55 1.06 -14.11
CA GLU A 144 11.28 1.69 -15.40
C GLU A 144 11.76 3.14 -15.46
N THR A 145 11.94 3.62 -16.69
CA THR A 145 12.10 5.03 -17.01
C THR A 145 10.75 5.58 -17.47
N ASP A 146 10.59 6.89 -17.38
CA ASP A 146 9.35 7.58 -17.75
C ASP A 146 8.95 7.32 -19.22
N ALA A 147 9.93 7.08 -20.09
CA ALA A 147 9.74 6.75 -21.51
C ALA A 147 9.43 5.27 -21.77
N GLU A 148 9.77 4.36 -20.85
CA GLU A 148 9.29 2.97 -20.87
C GLU A 148 7.81 2.99 -20.43
N ARG A 149 7.49 3.62 -19.29
CA ARG A 149 6.11 3.77 -18.78
C ARG A 149 5.15 4.49 -19.75
N ASP A 150 5.61 5.51 -20.48
CA ASP A 150 4.86 6.18 -21.56
C ASP A 150 4.63 5.30 -22.81
N GLU A 151 5.38 4.21 -23.00
CA GLU A 151 5.17 3.22 -24.07
C GLU A 151 4.23 2.10 -23.59
N ASP A 152 4.42 1.60 -22.36
CA ASP A 152 3.60 0.54 -21.77
C ASP A 152 2.11 0.95 -21.72
N ARG A 153 1.83 2.22 -21.38
CA ARG A 153 0.48 2.84 -21.43
C ARG A 153 -0.16 2.88 -22.82
N ARG A 154 0.61 2.71 -23.91
CA ARG A 154 0.07 2.68 -25.28
C ARG A 154 -0.38 1.30 -25.72
N ASP A 155 0.14 0.22 -25.12
CA ASP A 155 -0.31 -1.12 -25.49
C ASP A 155 -1.71 -1.36 -24.90
N PRO A 156 -2.72 -1.67 -25.74
CA PRO A 156 -4.07 -1.97 -25.26
C PRO A 156 -4.13 -3.23 -24.40
N ASN A 157 -3.13 -4.12 -24.46
CA ASN A 157 -3.01 -5.33 -23.62
C ASN A 157 -4.19 -6.31 -23.72
N VAL A 158 -4.94 -6.29 -24.84
CA VAL A 158 -6.19 -7.06 -25.01
C VAL A 158 -6.08 -8.39 -25.77
N ASP A 159 -4.95 -8.74 -26.40
CA ASP A 159 -4.84 -10.00 -27.17
C ASP A 159 -4.64 -11.22 -26.27
N PHE A 160 -5.72 -11.74 -25.72
CA PHE A 160 -5.70 -12.98 -24.94
C PHE A 160 -5.69 -14.23 -25.83
N SER A 161 -5.18 -14.16 -27.06
CA SER A 161 -4.81 -15.36 -27.84
C SER A 161 -3.55 -16.03 -27.29
N PRO A 162 -3.25 -17.30 -27.65
CA PRO A 162 -1.99 -17.94 -27.27
C PRO A 162 -0.73 -17.21 -27.75
N ALA A 163 -0.84 -16.30 -28.72
CA ALA A 163 0.28 -15.49 -29.20
C ALA A 163 0.46 -14.23 -28.35
N GLY A 164 -0.61 -13.46 -28.11
CA GLY A 164 -0.57 -12.28 -27.26
C GLY A 164 -0.25 -12.61 -25.80
N VAL A 165 -0.86 -13.67 -25.23
CA VAL A 165 -0.49 -14.19 -23.89
C VAL A 165 1.01 -14.52 -23.80
N ALA A 166 1.60 -15.08 -24.86
CA ALA A 166 3.03 -15.39 -24.88
C ALA A 166 3.92 -14.13 -25.07
N ALA A 167 3.37 -13.04 -25.61
CA ALA A 167 4.05 -11.75 -25.72
C ALA A 167 4.01 -11.01 -24.37
N MET A 168 2.83 -10.87 -23.76
CA MET A 168 2.66 -10.25 -22.43
C MET A 168 3.49 -10.98 -21.35
N GLU A 169 3.50 -12.32 -21.36
CA GLU A 169 4.38 -13.09 -20.46
C GLU A 169 5.88 -12.99 -20.77
N GLN A 170 6.27 -12.54 -21.97
CA GLN A 170 7.68 -12.31 -22.32
C GLN A 170 8.11 -10.92 -21.85
N GLU A 171 7.27 -9.91 -22.08
CA GLU A 171 7.40 -8.55 -21.56
C GLU A 171 7.54 -8.57 -20.03
N SER A 172 6.58 -9.16 -19.30
CA SER A 172 6.65 -9.31 -17.83
C SER A 172 7.95 -9.95 -17.30
N ARG A 173 8.65 -10.79 -18.09
CA ARG A 173 9.96 -11.34 -17.73
C ARG A 173 11.09 -10.35 -17.97
N GLU A 174 11.01 -9.58 -19.05
CA GLU A 174 11.97 -8.52 -19.36
C GLU A 174 11.85 -7.40 -18.32
N ASP A 175 10.65 -7.04 -17.90
CA ASP A 175 10.37 -6.04 -16.86
C ASP A 175 10.91 -6.50 -15.50
N ALA A 176 10.61 -7.73 -15.09
CA ALA A 176 11.16 -8.34 -13.88
C ALA A 176 12.70 -8.43 -13.91
N GLN A 177 13.30 -8.61 -15.09
CA GLN A 177 14.75 -8.57 -15.28
C GLN A 177 15.30 -7.12 -15.24
N ARG A 178 14.58 -6.11 -15.76
CA ARG A 178 14.93 -4.68 -15.60
C ARG A 178 14.97 -4.30 -14.12
N CYS A 179 13.95 -4.67 -13.35
CA CYS A 179 13.95 -4.52 -11.88
C CYS A 179 15.17 -5.19 -11.23
N LEU A 180 15.47 -6.45 -11.59
CA LEU A 180 16.61 -7.18 -11.04
C LEU A 180 17.95 -6.51 -11.34
N ASP A 181 18.16 -6.05 -12.57
CA ASP A 181 19.41 -5.44 -13.03
C ASP A 181 19.63 -4.04 -12.43
N ARG A 182 18.56 -3.27 -12.20
CA ARG A 182 18.62 -1.93 -11.60
C ARG A 182 18.74 -1.97 -10.07
N MET A 183 17.96 -2.83 -9.40
CA MET A 183 17.82 -2.83 -7.94
C MET A 183 18.60 -3.93 -7.21
N GLY A 184 18.81 -5.07 -7.86
CA GLY A 184 19.46 -6.25 -7.29
C GLY A 184 18.58 -7.06 -6.33
N ALA A 185 18.68 -8.39 -6.43
CA ALA A 185 17.88 -9.33 -5.63
C ALA A 185 17.85 -9.06 -4.11
N PRO A 186 18.94 -8.66 -3.42
CA PRO A 186 18.89 -8.41 -1.97
C PRO A 186 17.98 -7.24 -1.58
N PHE A 187 17.81 -6.23 -2.42
CA PHE A 187 16.91 -5.11 -2.15
C PHE A 187 15.46 -5.55 -2.40
N LEU A 188 15.18 -6.10 -3.59
CA LEU A 188 13.84 -6.59 -3.97
C LEU A 188 13.28 -7.60 -2.96
N ALA A 189 14.09 -8.56 -2.50
CA ALA A 189 13.67 -9.57 -1.52
C ALA A 189 13.35 -9.00 -0.12
N ASN A 190 13.65 -7.73 0.14
CA ASN A 190 13.37 -7.06 1.41
C ASN A 190 12.43 -5.84 1.23
N MET A 191 11.59 -5.85 0.18
CA MET A 191 10.52 -4.86 -0.05
C MET A 191 9.18 -5.24 0.60
N THR A 192 9.15 -6.19 1.53
CA THR A 192 7.90 -6.69 2.13
C THR A 192 7.28 -5.68 3.11
N THR A 193 5.96 -5.74 3.28
CA THR A 193 5.22 -5.01 4.32
C THR A 193 5.78 -5.37 5.71
N GLU A 194 6.11 -6.65 5.97
CA GLU A 194 6.68 -7.07 7.25
C GLU A 194 8.00 -6.36 7.58
N ILE A 195 8.85 -6.15 6.58
CA ILE A 195 10.12 -5.43 6.74
C ILE A 195 9.85 -3.91 6.87
N THR A 196 8.90 -3.36 6.12
CA THR A 196 8.46 -1.96 6.24
C THR A 196 7.89 -1.63 7.63
N ALA A 197 7.21 -2.58 8.28
CA ALA A 197 6.78 -2.44 9.67
C ALA A 197 7.96 -2.43 10.67
N ARG A 198 9.06 -3.14 10.39
CA ARG A 198 10.30 -3.10 11.20
C ARG A 198 11.04 -1.76 11.03
N ASP A 199 11.01 -1.21 9.82
CA ASP A 199 11.51 0.13 9.51
C ASP A 199 10.73 1.20 10.31
N MET A 200 9.38 1.13 10.31
CA MET A 200 8.54 2.02 11.13
C MET A 200 8.84 1.90 12.63
N ASP A 201 9.15 0.69 13.13
CA ASP A 201 9.58 0.53 14.53
C ASP A 201 10.96 1.14 14.81
N ALA A 202 11.90 1.04 13.86
CA ALA A 202 13.21 1.66 13.97
C ALA A 202 13.08 3.19 14.02
N VAL A 203 12.18 3.78 13.21
CA VAL A 203 11.86 5.21 13.27
C VAL A 203 11.21 5.59 14.61
N ARG A 204 10.21 4.85 15.10
CA ARG A 204 9.63 5.04 16.45
C ARG A 204 10.73 5.05 17.52
N ALA A 205 11.64 4.07 17.48
CA ALA A 205 12.74 3.97 18.42
C ALA A 205 13.69 5.18 18.32
N ALA A 206 13.99 5.67 17.11
CA ALA A 206 14.86 6.82 16.88
C ALA A 206 14.22 8.16 17.28
N LEU A 207 12.89 8.27 17.19
CA LEU A 207 12.09 9.38 17.72
C LEU A 207 12.07 9.43 19.26
N GLY A 208 12.46 8.34 19.94
CA GLY A 208 12.39 8.21 21.39
C GLY A 208 11.00 7.89 21.93
N GLU A 209 10.06 7.50 21.05
CA GLU A 209 8.70 7.13 21.43
C GLU A 209 8.65 5.70 22.01
N GLU A 210 7.84 5.49 23.05
CA GLU A 210 7.56 4.13 23.55
C GLU A 210 6.52 3.43 22.66
N GLN A 211 5.44 4.14 22.29
CA GLN A 211 4.35 3.67 21.45
C GLN A 211 4.03 4.69 20.34
N ILE A 212 3.49 4.23 19.21
CA ILE A 212 2.99 5.11 18.13
C ILE A 212 1.48 5.30 18.18
N ASN A 213 1.04 6.40 17.59
CA ASN A 213 -0.31 6.54 17.04
C ASN A 213 -0.20 6.41 15.52
N PHE A 214 -1.14 5.75 14.86
CA PHE A 214 -1.04 5.45 13.42
C PHE A 214 -2.34 5.74 12.67
N LEU A 215 -2.24 6.43 11.54
CA LEU A 215 -3.27 6.54 10.50
C LEU A 215 -2.80 5.70 9.30
N GLY A 216 -3.56 4.67 8.94
CA GLY A 216 -3.30 3.86 7.75
C GLY A 216 -4.47 3.95 6.79
N TYR A 217 -4.19 4.34 5.55
CA TYR A 217 -5.15 4.42 4.45
C TYR A 217 -4.81 3.37 3.40
N SER A 218 -5.79 2.68 2.81
CA SER A 218 -5.56 1.74 1.70
C SER A 218 -4.53 0.65 2.07
N TYR A 219 -3.50 0.39 1.27
CA TYR A 219 -2.35 -0.46 1.64
C TYR A 219 -1.73 -0.11 3.02
N GLY A 220 -1.82 1.15 3.46
CA GLY A 220 -1.41 1.58 4.79
C GLY A 220 -2.11 0.83 5.92
N THR A 221 -3.29 0.25 5.68
CA THR A 221 -3.95 -0.64 6.65
C THR A 221 -3.22 -1.97 6.82
N ARG A 222 -2.74 -2.58 5.71
CA ARG A 222 -1.88 -3.79 5.70
C ARG A 222 -0.54 -3.53 6.42
N LEU A 223 0.03 -2.34 6.27
CA LEU A 223 1.18 -1.90 7.05
C LEU A 223 0.84 -1.76 8.55
N GLY A 224 -0.32 -1.19 8.87
CA GLY A 224 -0.82 -1.05 10.24
C GLY A 224 -1.04 -2.39 10.94
N THR A 225 -1.72 -3.34 10.30
CA THR A 225 -1.95 -4.69 10.82
C THR A 225 -0.65 -5.49 10.94
N SER A 226 0.28 -5.37 9.99
CA SER A 226 1.62 -5.98 10.06
C SER A 226 2.46 -5.42 11.22
N TYR A 227 2.35 -4.11 11.50
CA TYR A 227 2.96 -3.50 12.68
C TYR A 227 2.31 -3.98 13.98
N ALA A 228 0.98 -4.11 14.00
CA ALA A 228 0.24 -4.62 15.15
C ALA A 228 0.56 -6.10 15.47
N ASP A 229 0.77 -6.94 14.45
CA ASP A 229 1.18 -8.35 14.58
C ASP A 229 2.59 -8.48 15.17
N GLN A 230 3.55 -7.68 14.68
CA GLN A 230 4.95 -7.73 15.12
C GLN A 230 5.22 -6.97 16.44
N PHE A 231 4.49 -5.88 16.70
CA PHE A 231 4.76 -4.94 17.79
C PHE A 231 3.50 -4.52 18.57
N PRO A 232 2.64 -5.45 19.05
CA PRO A 232 1.33 -5.13 19.63
C PRO A 232 1.41 -4.19 20.84
N ASP A 233 2.43 -4.34 21.68
CA ASP A 233 2.68 -3.50 22.86
C ASP A 233 3.13 -2.06 22.51
N ARG A 234 3.47 -1.78 21.25
CA ARG A 234 3.96 -0.48 20.77
C ARG A 234 2.91 0.33 20.01
N VAL A 235 1.68 -0.16 19.93
CA VAL A 235 0.52 0.58 19.42
C VAL A 235 -0.24 1.23 20.60
N ARG A 236 -0.35 2.57 20.60
CA ARG A 236 -1.23 3.33 21.51
C ARG A 236 -2.64 3.43 20.93
N ALA A 237 -2.74 3.89 19.69
CA ALA A 237 -3.96 4.13 18.94
C ALA A 237 -3.69 3.92 17.43
N MET A 238 -4.65 3.38 16.71
CA MET A 238 -4.54 3.04 15.30
C MET A 238 -5.90 3.24 14.64
N MET A 239 -5.90 3.89 13.48
CA MET A 239 -7.05 4.02 12.60
C MET A 239 -6.68 3.38 11.27
N LEU A 240 -7.57 2.53 10.76
CA LEU A 240 -7.45 1.87 9.46
C LEU A 240 -8.66 2.27 8.62
N ASP A 241 -8.44 2.90 7.46
CA ASP A 241 -9.49 3.40 6.56
C ASP A 241 -9.20 2.94 5.12
N GLY A 242 -10.25 2.51 4.40
CA GLY A 242 -10.10 1.76 3.14
C GLY A 242 -9.27 0.49 3.35
N VAL A 243 -9.90 -0.60 3.83
CA VAL A 243 -9.15 -1.72 4.43
C VAL A 243 -8.87 -2.87 3.47
N VAL A 244 -7.58 -3.14 3.22
CA VAL A 244 -7.10 -4.38 2.60
C VAL A 244 -7.25 -5.58 3.55
N ASP A 245 -7.97 -6.64 3.14
CA ASP A 245 -7.99 -7.91 3.88
C ASP A 245 -6.85 -8.85 3.46
N GLN A 246 -5.76 -8.79 4.23
CA GLN A 246 -4.62 -9.70 4.16
C GLN A 246 -4.94 -11.21 4.36
N SER A 247 -6.21 -11.60 4.60
CA SER A 247 -6.66 -13.00 4.61
C SER A 247 -7.00 -13.55 3.21
N GLU A 248 -7.16 -12.69 2.21
CA GLU A 248 -7.41 -13.08 0.82
C GLU A 248 -6.15 -13.65 0.14
N THR A 249 -6.35 -14.53 -0.85
CA THR A 249 -5.29 -14.90 -1.80
C THR A 249 -5.22 -13.88 -2.94
N SER A 250 -4.08 -13.77 -3.62
CA SER A 250 -3.89 -12.83 -4.75
C SER A 250 -4.97 -12.92 -5.84
N THR A 251 -5.53 -14.12 -6.10
CA THR A 251 -6.66 -14.27 -7.03
C THR A 251 -7.98 -13.77 -6.45
N GLN A 252 -8.21 -13.89 -5.13
CA GLN A 252 -9.40 -13.33 -4.49
C GLN A 252 -9.33 -11.80 -4.46
N GLU A 253 -8.20 -11.23 -4.05
CA GLU A 253 -7.98 -9.77 -3.98
C GLU A 253 -8.26 -9.10 -5.34
N ILE A 254 -7.76 -9.68 -6.44
CA ILE A 254 -8.05 -9.22 -7.81
C ILE A 254 -9.56 -9.27 -8.16
N LEU A 255 -10.28 -10.31 -7.73
CA LEU A 255 -11.70 -10.48 -8.03
C LEU A 255 -12.60 -9.62 -7.12
N THR A 256 -12.20 -9.43 -5.87
CA THR A 256 -12.83 -8.54 -4.89
C THR A 256 -12.70 -7.09 -5.34
N SER A 257 -11.50 -6.67 -5.75
CA SER A 257 -11.25 -5.34 -6.34
C SER A 257 -12.06 -5.11 -7.61
N ALA A 258 -12.00 -6.01 -8.60
CA ALA A 258 -12.77 -5.88 -9.85
C ALA A 258 -14.30 -5.75 -9.60
N ALA A 259 -14.84 -6.50 -8.64
CA ALA A 259 -16.25 -6.38 -8.26
C ALA A 259 -16.58 -5.03 -7.59
N GLY A 260 -15.66 -4.47 -6.80
CA GLY A 260 -15.79 -3.13 -6.21
C GLY A 260 -15.78 -2.02 -7.27
N PHE A 261 -14.82 -2.08 -8.20
CA PHE A 261 -14.75 -1.14 -9.33
C PHE A 261 -15.99 -1.21 -10.23
N GLN A 262 -16.54 -2.40 -10.54
CA GLN A 262 -17.81 -2.50 -11.26
C GLN A 262 -18.98 -1.90 -10.46
N GLN A 263 -19.01 -2.06 -9.13
CA GLN A 263 -20.05 -1.44 -8.29
C GLN A 263 -19.99 0.10 -8.37
N ALA A 264 -18.79 0.68 -8.29
CA ALA A 264 -18.60 2.12 -8.46
C ALA A 264 -18.96 2.59 -9.88
N PHE A 265 -18.61 1.82 -10.92
CA PHE A 265 -19.01 2.10 -12.30
C PHE A 265 -20.54 2.09 -12.45
N ASP A 266 -21.23 1.13 -11.84
CA ASP A 266 -22.69 1.07 -11.83
C ASP A 266 -23.31 2.26 -11.10
N ALA A 267 -22.68 2.75 -10.01
CA ALA A 267 -23.11 3.94 -9.29
C ALA A 267 -22.92 5.23 -10.12
N TYR A 268 -21.75 5.42 -10.71
CA TYR A 268 -21.46 6.50 -11.67
C TYR A 268 -22.44 6.48 -12.85
N ALA A 269 -22.66 5.32 -13.46
CA ALA A 269 -23.57 5.19 -14.60
C ALA A 269 -25.03 5.49 -14.20
N ALA A 270 -25.44 5.09 -12.99
CA ALA A 270 -26.76 5.43 -12.45
C ALA A 270 -26.94 6.94 -12.26
N ASP A 271 -25.93 7.65 -11.73
CA ASP A 271 -25.97 9.12 -11.61
C ASP A 271 -25.96 9.81 -12.98
N CYS A 272 -25.03 9.44 -13.87
CA CYS A 272 -24.94 9.99 -15.22
C CYS A 272 -26.27 9.88 -15.97
N THR A 273 -26.96 8.73 -15.93
CA THR A 273 -28.24 8.53 -16.63
C THR A 273 -29.39 9.44 -16.15
N LEU A 274 -29.22 10.20 -15.07
CA LEU A 274 -30.15 11.26 -14.65
C LEU A 274 -30.11 12.48 -15.58
N ASP A 275 -29.00 12.73 -16.28
CA ASP A 275 -28.89 13.76 -17.32
C ASP A 275 -29.29 13.18 -18.70
N ALA A 276 -29.99 14.00 -19.49
CA ALA A 276 -30.42 13.64 -20.83
C ALA A 276 -29.26 13.57 -21.84
N ASP A 277 -28.15 14.27 -21.59
CA ASP A 277 -26.97 14.34 -22.45
C ASP A 277 -25.84 13.38 -22.00
N CYS A 278 -26.09 12.48 -21.04
CA CYS A 278 -25.13 11.46 -20.57
C CYS A 278 -24.55 10.63 -21.73
N PRO A 279 -23.21 10.48 -21.84
CA PRO A 279 -22.57 9.73 -22.93
C PRO A 279 -22.91 8.23 -22.91
N LEU A 280 -23.25 7.66 -21.74
CA LEU A 280 -23.72 6.29 -21.60
C LEU A 280 -25.22 6.11 -21.90
N GLY A 281 -25.91 7.17 -22.33
CA GLY A 281 -27.35 7.18 -22.56
C GLY A 281 -28.18 7.28 -21.28
N THR A 282 -29.49 7.02 -21.39
CA THR A 282 -30.48 7.17 -20.31
C THR A 282 -31.22 5.88 -19.96
N ASP A 283 -30.79 4.73 -20.49
CA ASP A 283 -31.28 3.41 -20.10
C ASP A 283 -30.17 2.68 -19.31
N PRO A 284 -30.32 2.50 -17.98
CA PRO A 284 -29.35 1.79 -17.15
C PRO A 284 -29.06 0.35 -17.60
N ALA A 285 -29.90 -0.26 -18.44
CA ALA A 285 -29.65 -1.60 -18.98
C ALA A 285 -28.62 -1.62 -20.13
N ASP A 286 -28.33 -0.47 -20.75
CA ASP A 286 -27.45 -0.34 -21.92
C ASP A 286 -26.06 0.26 -21.58
N THR A 287 -25.84 0.78 -20.37
CA THR A 287 -24.68 1.64 -20.01
C THR A 287 -23.33 1.00 -20.30
N ILE A 288 -23.12 -0.26 -19.91
CA ILE A 288 -21.90 -1.03 -20.21
C ILE A 288 -21.70 -1.16 -21.73
N ALA A 289 -22.76 -1.47 -22.49
CA ALA A 289 -22.66 -1.57 -23.94
C ALA A 289 -22.33 -0.23 -24.59
N ARG A 290 -22.84 0.89 -24.05
CA ARG A 290 -22.48 2.25 -24.49
C ARG A 290 -21.04 2.61 -24.14
N PHE A 291 -20.55 2.20 -22.98
CA PHE A 291 -19.15 2.39 -22.61
C PHE A 291 -18.23 1.70 -23.62
N HIS A 292 -18.46 0.43 -23.95
CA HIS A 292 -17.72 -0.28 -25.00
C HIS A 292 -17.86 0.35 -26.40
N GLU A 293 -19.04 0.89 -26.77
CA GLU A 293 -19.19 1.65 -28.02
C GLU A 293 -18.25 2.87 -28.10
N LEU A 294 -17.82 3.42 -26.96
CA LEU A 294 -16.89 4.54 -26.85
C LEU A 294 -15.42 4.10 -26.75
N VAL A 295 -15.11 3.10 -25.91
CA VAL A 295 -13.72 2.71 -25.60
C VAL A 295 -13.14 1.62 -26.51
N ASP A 296 -13.90 0.61 -26.93
CA ASP A 296 -13.38 -0.49 -27.78
C ASP A 296 -12.70 -0.03 -29.08
N PRO A 297 -13.14 1.05 -29.77
CA PRO A 297 -12.44 1.57 -30.95
C PRO A 297 -10.98 1.99 -30.69
N LEU A 298 -10.64 2.37 -29.45
CA LEU A 298 -9.32 2.85 -29.06
C LEU A 298 -8.23 1.76 -29.18
N VAL A 299 -8.60 0.49 -29.13
CA VAL A 299 -7.69 -0.67 -29.34
C VAL A 299 -7.02 -0.61 -30.72
N ALA A 300 -7.71 -0.10 -31.73
CA ALA A 300 -7.17 0.06 -33.07
C ALA A 300 -6.76 1.51 -33.39
N HIS A 301 -7.47 2.48 -32.80
CA HIS A 301 -7.40 3.90 -33.15
C HIS A 301 -7.47 4.77 -31.88
N PRO A 302 -6.32 5.02 -31.21
CA PRO A 302 -6.24 5.97 -30.09
C PRO A 302 -6.90 7.31 -30.41
N ALA A 303 -7.63 7.87 -29.45
CA ALA A 303 -8.35 9.13 -29.63
C ALA A 303 -7.39 10.33 -29.60
N PRO A 304 -7.72 11.43 -30.31
CA PRO A 304 -6.92 12.63 -30.27
C PRO A 304 -7.01 13.33 -28.91
N THR A 305 -5.91 13.93 -28.50
CA THR A 305 -5.79 14.85 -27.36
C THR A 305 -4.87 16.00 -27.78
N ALA A 306 -4.85 17.09 -27.01
CA ALA A 306 -3.90 18.18 -27.20
C ALA A 306 -2.45 17.74 -26.91
N ASP A 307 -2.26 16.72 -26.08
CA ASP A 307 -0.99 16.04 -25.87
C ASP A 307 -0.67 15.10 -27.05
N PRO A 308 0.58 15.06 -27.56
CA PRO A 308 0.95 14.22 -28.70
C PRO A 308 0.88 12.69 -28.44
N ARG A 309 0.66 12.23 -27.20
CA ARG A 309 0.43 10.81 -26.88
C ARG A 309 -0.88 10.28 -27.45
N GLY A 310 -1.92 11.10 -27.54
CA GLY A 310 -3.30 10.62 -27.70
C GLY A 310 -3.80 9.90 -26.44
N LEU A 311 -5.03 9.37 -26.52
CA LEU A 311 -5.62 8.51 -25.50
C LEU A 311 -5.67 7.06 -26.00
N SER A 312 -4.97 6.14 -25.34
CA SER A 312 -5.01 4.71 -25.64
C SER A 312 -6.27 4.03 -25.06
N TYR A 313 -6.50 2.76 -25.42
CA TYR A 313 -7.53 1.94 -24.74
C TYR A 313 -7.22 1.78 -23.24
N GLN A 314 -5.94 1.53 -22.90
CA GLN A 314 -5.52 1.32 -21.53
C GLN A 314 -5.66 2.60 -20.70
N ASP A 315 -5.28 3.76 -21.26
CA ASP A 315 -5.50 5.06 -20.61
C ASP A 315 -6.99 5.36 -20.40
N ALA A 316 -7.87 4.97 -21.32
CA ALA A 316 -9.31 5.17 -21.15
C ALA A 316 -9.91 4.30 -20.04
N LEU A 317 -9.42 3.07 -19.85
CA LEU A 317 -9.77 2.25 -18.68
C LEU A 317 -9.20 2.87 -17.40
N THR A 318 -7.91 3.18 -17.35
CA THR A 318 -7.28 3.80 -16.17
C THR A 318 -7.92 5.13 -15.79
N ALA A 319 -8.38 5.94 -16.76
CA ALA A 319 -9.16 7.14 -16.51
C ALA A 319 -10.52 6.86 -15.86
N THR A 320 -11.18 5.78 -16.28
CA THR A 320 -12.44 5.31 -15.71
C THR A 320 -12.21 4.84 -14.29
N ASP A 321 -11.22 3.97 -14.06
CA ASP A 321 -10.82 3.46 -12.75
C ASP A 321 -10.45 4.62 -11.80
N SER A 322 -9.65 5.59 -12.26
CA SER A 322 -9.29 6.80 -11.51
C SER A 322 -10.53 7.54 -11.00
N ALA A 323 -11.52 7.77 -11.87
CA ALA A 323 -12.74 8.46 -11.50
C ALA A 323 -13.68 7.63 -10.59
N MET A 324 -13.42 6.34 -10.37
CA MET A 324 -14.15 5.55 -9.36
C MET A 324 -13.67 5.82 -7.93
N TYR A 325 -12.46 6.37 -7.73
CA TYR A 325 -11.92 6.65 -6.40
C TYR A 325 -12.70 7.77 -5.67
N SER A 326 -13.38 8.67 -6.37
CA SER A 326 -14.28 9.68 -5.80
C SER A 326 -15.34 10.12 -6.80
N ASP A 327 -16.56 10.32 -6.31
CA ASP A 327 -17.66 10.96 -7.03
C ASP A 327 -17.37 12.42 -7.47
N GLU A 328 -16.37 13.08 -6.89
CA GLU A 328 -15.90 14.39 -7.35
C GLU A 328 -15.30 14.35 -8.78
N ASP A 329 -14.79 13.20 -9.24
CA ASP A 329 -14.17 13.01 -10.56
C ASP A 329 -15.16 12.56 -11.65
N TRP A 330 -16.38 12.15 -11.29
CA TRP A 330 -17.43 11.73 -12.23
C TRP A 330 -17.77 12.77 -13.32
N PRO A 331 -17.76 14.09 -13.06
CA PRO A 331 -17.94 15.09 -14.11
C PRO A 331 -16.84 15.07 -15.17
N ALA A 332 -15.58 14.82 -14.78
CA ALA A 332 -14.44 14.74 -15.71
C ALA A 332 -14.53 13.47 -16.58
N LEU A 333 -14.93 12.34 -15.99
CA LEU A 333 -15.22 11.11 -16.73
C LEU A 333 -16.38 11.31 -17.72
N THR A 334 -17.43 12.02 -17.30
CA THR A 334 -18.58 12.36 -18.16
C THR A 334 -18.17 13.24 -19.35
N GLU A 335 -17.34 14.27 -19.12
CA GLU A 335 -16.79 15.14 -20.16
C GLU A 335 -15.93 14.33 -21.15
N GLY A 336 -15.04 13.49 -20.63
CA GLY A 336 -14.15 12.64 -21.41
C GLY A 336 -14.89 11.63 -22.31
N LEU A 337 -15.89 10.94 -21.77
CA LEU A 337 -16.73 10.01 -22.53
C LEU A 337 -17.63 10.74 -23.55
N ALA A 338 -18.08 11.96 -23.26
CA ALA A 338 -18.78 12.80 -24.22
C ALA A 338 -17.86 13.24 -25.38
N ALA A 339 -16.58 13.52 -25.12
CA ALA A 339 -15.61 13.81 -26.17
C ALA A 339 -15.37 12.61 -27.11
N LEU A 340 -15.30 11.39 -26.58
CA LEU A 340 -15.25 10.16 -27.40
C LEU A 340 -16.51 9.99 -28.26
N ARG A 341 -17.70 10.23 -27.69
CA ARG A 341 -18.99 10.16 -28.40
C ARG A 341 -19.06 11.15 -29.57
N ASP A 342 -18.60 12.37 -29.34
CA ASP A 342 -18.72 13.48 -30.29
C ASP A 342 -17.53 13.58 -31.25
N GLY A 343 -16.47 12.79 -31.03
CA GLY A 343 -15.27 12.72 -31.87
C GLY A 343 -14.34 13.93 -31.73
N THR A 344 -14.26 14.50 -30.53
CA THR A 344 -13.41 15.66 -30.20
C THR A 344 -12.15 15.23 -29.43
N GLU A 345 -11.35 16.20 -28.98
CA GLU A 345 -10.16 15.95 -28.16
C GLU A 345 -10.60 15.43 -26.78
N ALA A 346 -10.07 14.27 -26.36
CA ALA A 346 -10.49 13.54 -25.15
C ALA A 346 -9.58 13.83 -23.95
N ASP A 347 -9.18 15.10 -23.79
CA ASP A 347 -8.14 15.52 -22.84
C ASP A 347 -8.48 15.14 -21.39
N ALA A 348 -9.75 15.27 -20.98
CA ALA A 348 -10.19 14.92 -19.62
C ALA A 348 -9.91 13.45 -19.23
N LEU A 349 -9.98 12.50 -20.19
CA LEU A 349 -9.61 11.10 -19.90
C LEU A 349 -8.08 10.96 -19.76
N LEU A 350 -7.30 11.65 -20.59
CA LEU A 350 -5.85 11.58 -20.47
C LEU A 350 -5.34 12.28 -19.20
N GLU A 351 -6.00 13.35 -18.76
CA GLU A 351 -5.73 14.03 -17.49
C GLU A 351 -6.09 13.15 -16.29
N LEU A 352 -7.22 12.43 -16.31
CA LEU A 352 -7.55 11.42 -15.29
C LEU A 352 -6.52 10.28 -15.25
N ALA A 353 -6.13 9.73 -16.41
CA ALA A 353 -5.10 8.69 -16.48
C ALA A 353 -3.72 9.18 -16.02
N ASP A 354 -3.36 10.44 -16.32
CA ASP A 354 -2.13 11.06 -15.80
C ASP A 354 -2.21 11.31 -14.29
N SER A 355 -3.39 11.65 -13.75
CA SER A 355 -3.61 11.80 -12.31
C SER A 355 -3.44 10.47 -11.57
N TYR A 356 -4.00 9.37 -12.09
CA TYR A 356 -3.83 8.03 -11.53
C TYR A 356 -2.34 7.64 -11.40
N TYR A 357 -1.54 7.94 -12.42
CA TYR A 357 -0.11 7.63 -12.42
C TYR A 357 0.79 8.73 -11.80
N ASP A 358 0.21 9.80 -11.22
CA ASP A 358 0.93 11.00 -10.76
C ASP A 358 1.90 11.58 -11.82
N ARG A 359 1.54 11.49 -13.11
CA ARG A 359 2.40 11.93 -14.22
C ARG A 359 2.39 13.45 -14.34
N THR A 360 3.55 14.06 -14.19
CA THR A 360 3.69 15.52 -14.30
C THR A 360 3.58 16.00 -15.75
N PRO A 361 3.24 17.30 -15.97
CA PRO A 361 3.17 17.88 -17.33
C PRO A 361 4.49 17.88 -18.12
N ASP A 362 5.65 17.70 -17.47
CA ASP A 362 6.95 17.51 -18.12
C ASP A 362 7.31 16.03 -18.38
N GLY A 363 6.37 15.10 -18.14
CA GLY A 363 6.52 13.67 -18.41
C GLY A 363 7.43 12.97 -17.41
N ARG A 364 7.30 13.30 -16.12
CA ARG A 364 7.94 12.59 -15.01
C ARG A 364 6.91 11.76 -14.28
N TYR A 365 7.31 10.59 -13.80
CA TYR A 365 6.52 9.79 -12.87
C TYR A 365 7.23 9.69 -11.51
N PRO A 366 6.49 9.66 -10.38
CA PRO A 366 7.03 9.10 -9.15
C PRO A 366 7.29 7.60 -9.33
N ASN A 367 7.70 6.91 -8.27
CA ASN A 367 8.04 5.50 -8.33
C ASN A 367 6.97 4.58 -7.72
N VAL A 368 5.72 5.07 -7.67
CA VAL A 368 4.57 4.36 -7.09
C VAL A 368 4.43 2.98 -7.70
N GLU A 369 4.24 2.89 -9.00
CA GLU A 369 4.06 1.64 -9.76
C GLU A 369 5.22 0.64 -9.58
N ASP A 370 6.47 1.12 -9.69
CA ASP A 370 7.67 0.30 -9.52
C ASP A 370 7.71 -0.32 -8.11
N VAL A 371 7.28 0.43 -7.08
CA VAL A 371 7.19 -0.06 -5.69
C VAL A 371 5.97 -0.94 -5.48
N LEU A 372 4.80 -0.58 -6.01
CA LEU A 372 3.56 -1.34 -5.94
C LEU A 372 3.79 -2.77 -6.45
N GLN A 373 4.35 -2.86 -7.66
CA GLN A 373 4.70 -4.12 -8.29
C GLN A 373 5.71 -4.91 -7.44
N ALA A 374 6.74 -4.24 -6.90
CA ALA A 374 7.76 -4.91 -6.11
C ALA A 374 7.27 -5.42 -4.75
N VAL A 375 6.36 -4.69 -4.09
CA VAL A 375 5.77 -5.04 -2.79
C VAL A 375 4.80 -6.21 -2.94
N HIS A 376 3.82 -6.11 -3.85
CA HIS A 376 2.83 -7.19 -4.08
C HIS A 376 3.52 -8.52 -4.42
N CYS A 377 4.53 -8.51 -5.29
CA CYS A 377 5.25 -9.74 -5.66
C CYS A 377 6.05 -10.40 -4.53
N VAL A 378 6.31 -9.70 -3.42
CA VAL A 378 7.02 -10.29 -2.26
C VAL A 378 6.12 -10.52 -1.05
N ASP A 379 4.98 -9.83 -0.94
CA ASP A 379 4.02 -10.00 0.16
C ASP A 379 2.95 -11.08 -0.09
N GLU A 380 2.79 -11.55 -1.33
CA GLU A 380 1.83 -12.59 -1.69
C GLU A 380 2.48 -13.75 -2.45
N THR A 381 1.80 -14.90 -2.41
CA THR A 381 2.14 -16.05 -3.26
C THR A 381 1.25 -16.10 -4.50
N TYR A 382 1.88 -16.15 -5.68
CA TYR A 382 1.23 -16.22 -6.98
C TYR A 382 1.34 -17.63 -7.58
N SER A 383 0.23 -18.18 -8.08
CA SER A 383 0.23 -19.53 -8.67
C SER A 383 1.01 -19.56 -10.00
N PRO A 384 1.97 -20.48 -10.19
CA PRO A 384 2.66 -20.63 -11.47
C PRO A 384 1.81 -21.38 -12.52
N ASP A 385 0.68 -21.97 -12.13
CA ASP A 385 -0.23 -22.72 -13.01
C ASP A 385 -1.12 -21.76 -13.83
N PRO A 386 -1.00 -21.74 -15.18
CA PRO A 386 -1.84 -20.90 -16.03
C PRO A 386 -3.35 -21.16 -15.86
N ALA A 387 -3.75 -22.38 -15.46
CA ALA A 387 -5.17 -22.70 -15.30
C ALA A 387 -5.86 -21.87 -14.20
N VAL A 388 -5.13 -21.40 -13.19
CA VAL A 388 -5.66 -20.49 -12.16
C VAL A 388 -6.00 -19.13 -12.76
N TRP A 389 -5.12 -18.59 -13.61
CA TRP A 389 -5.28 -17.27 -14.21
C TRP A 389 -6.30 -17.24 -15.35
N VAL A 390 -6.44 -18.34 -16.09
CA VAL A 390 -7.53 -18.51 -17.06
C VAL A 390 -8.90 -18.54 -16.37
N GLU A 391 -9.00 -19.16 -15.20
CA GLU A 391 -10.25 -19.17 -14.42
C GLU A 391 -10.50 -17.82 -13.73
N ALA A 392 -9.45 -17.10 -13.31
CA ALA A 392 -9.53 -15.74 -12.80
C ALA A 392 -10.03 -14.75 -13.86
N ASP A 393 -9.48 -14.77 -15.07
CA ASP A 393 -9.97 -13.96 -16.21
C ASP A 393 -11.44 -14.24 -16.52
N ARG A 394 -11.83 -15.52 -16.56
CA ARG A 394 -13.24 -15.91 -16.75
C ARG A 394 -14.17 -15.29 -15.69
N GLN A 395 -13.76 -15.30 -14.42
CA GLN A 395 -14.53 -14.72 -13.32
C GLN A 395 -14.52 -13.19 -13.35
N ARG A 396 -13.36 -12.56 -13.59
CA ARG A 396 -13.23 -11.09 -13.72
C ARG A 396 -14.15 -10.56 -14.81
N ARG A 397 -14.19 -11.21 -15.98
CA ARG A 397 -15.10 -10.84 -17.10
C ARG A 397 -16.59 -10.99 -16.80
N GLU A 398 -16.95 -11.78 -15.79
CA GLU A 398 -18.34 -11.92 -15.31
C GLU A 398 -18.67 -10.94 -14.18
N LEU A 399 -17.67 -10.50 -13.40
CA LEU A 399 -17.81 -9.57 -12.27
C LEU A 399 -17.67 -8.10 -12.68
N ALA A 400 -16.75 -7.80 -13.60
CA ALA A 400 -16.42 -6.47 -14.10
C ALA A 400 -16.47 -6.43 -15.63
N PRO A 401 -17.67 -6.58 -16.24
CA PRO A 401 -17.82 -6.46 -17.68
C PRO A 401 -17.32 -5.12 -18.25
N TYR A 402 -17.36 -3.98 -17.53
CA TYR A 402 -16.90 -2.69 -18.09
C TYR A 402 -15.41 -2.68 -18.49
N GLU A 403 -14.55 -3.38 -17.74
CA GLU A 403 -13.11 -3.53 -18.03
C GLU A 403 -12.82 -4.48 -19.21
N SER A 404 -13.83 -5.24 -19.66
CA SER A 404 -13.62 -6.50 -20.38
C SER A 404 -13.70 -6.36 -21.90
N TYR A 405 -12.55 -6.23 -22.57
CA TYR A 405 -12.52 -6.28 -24.03
C TYR A 405 -12.80 -7.68 -24.60
N GLY A 406 -13.81 -7.76 -25.47
CA GLY A 406 -14.10 -8.95 -26.29
C GLY A 406 -14.52 -10.21 -25.52
N PRO A 407 -14.67 -11.35 -26.21
CA PRO A 407 -15.09 -12.61 -25.59
C PRO A 407 -13.93 -13.33 -24.88
N PHE A 408 -14.25 -14.06 -23.82
CA PHE A 408 -13.33 -15.01 -23.17
C PHE A 408 -12.70 -15.98 -24.18
N THR A 409 -11.36 -16.07 -24.20
CA THR A 409 -10.60 -16.82 -25.21
C THR A 409 -10.24 -18.24 -24.78
N GLY A 410 -10.30 -18.53 -23.47
CA GLY A 410 -9.73 -19.74 -22.87
C GLY A 410 -8.23 -19.64 -22.53
N PHE A 411 -7.64 -18.45 -22.65
CA PHE A 411 -6.25 -18.16 -22.27
C PHE A 411 -6.19 -16.81 -21.55
N ALA A 412 -5.23 -16.64 -20.64
CA ALA A 412 -4.94 -15.40 -19.94
C ALA A 412 -3.44 -15.35 -19.62
N PRO A 413 -2.82 -14.16 -19.58
CA PRO A 413 -1.46 -14.02 -19.08
C PRO A 413 -1.41 -14.33 -17.59
N ARG A 414 -0.28 -14.88 -17.13
CA ARG A 414 0.05 -14.90 -15.71
C ARG A 414 0.61 -13.52 -15.33
N PRO A 415 0.25 -12.96 -14.16
CA PRO A 415 0.75 -11.66 -13.75
C PRO A 415 2.26 -11.68 -13.54
N GLN A 416 2.89 -10.50 -13.67
CA GLN A 416 4.33 -10.31 -13.59
C GLN A 416 4.97 -10.95 -12.33
N CYS A 417 4.25 -10.99 -11.22
CA CYS A 417 4.72 -11.62 -9.98
C CYS A 417 5.03 -13.12 -10.09
N VAL A 418 4.48 -13.86 -11.06
CA VAL A 418 4.88 -15.25 -11.35
C VAL A 418 6.32 -15.34 -11.90
N PHE A 419 6.84 -14.24 -12.43
CA PHE A 419 8.19 -14.13 -13.01
C PHE A 419 9.14 -13.28 -12.16
N TRP A 420 8.71 -12.85 -10.97
CA TRP A 420 9.51 -12.02 -10.08
C TRP A 420 10.85 -12.70 -9.71
N PRO A 421 11.98 -11.97 -9.67
CA PRO A 421 13.31 -12.57 -9.58
C PRO A 421 13.69 -13.07 -8.18
N VAL A 422 12.81 -12.88 -7.19
CA VAL A 422 13.01 -13.23 -5.78
C VAL A 422 11.74 -13.90 -5.24
N PRO A 423 11.85 -14.82 -4.27
CA PRO A 423 10.69 -15.50 -3.71
C PRO A 423 9.82 -14.54 -2.89
N SER A 424 8.51 -14.82 -2.86
CA SER A 424 7.61 -14.24 -1.89
C SER A 424 7.94 -14.67 -0.46
N ALA A 425 7.57 -13.83 0.50
CA ALA A 425 7.78 -14.03 1.94
C ALA A 425 6.45 -14.13 2.72
N GLY A 426 5.32 -13.73 2.12
CA GLY A 426 4.00 -13.72 2.76
C GLY A 426 3.08 -14.87 2.34
N ASP A 427 2.33 -15.35 3.33
CA ASP A 427 1.13 -16.18 3.19
C ASP A 427 -0.07 -15.34 3.65
N ALA A 428 -1.23 -15.52 3.00
CA ALA A 428 -2.49 -14.92 3.42
C ALA A 428 -2.85 -15.31 4.87
N LYS A 429 -3.08 -14.32 5.74
CA LYS A 429 -3.39 -14.50 7.16
C LYS A 429 -4.34 -13.40 7.66
N PRO A 430 -5.39 -13.71 8.45
CA PRO A 430 -6.20 -12.69 9.09
C PRO A 430 -5.38 -11.72 9.97
N ALA A 431 -5.86 -10.50 10.13
CA ALA A 431 -5.20 -9.48 10.94
C ALA A 431 -5.19 -9.82 12.45
N THR A 432 -4.07 -9.55 13.13
CA THR A 432 -3.90 -9.80 14.58
C THR A 432 -4.19 -8.54 15.40
N SER A 433 -5.10 -8.64 16.38
CA SER A 433 -5.41 -7.52 17.29
C SER A 433 -4.23 -7.16 18.20
N PRO A 434 -3.81 -5.88 18.28
CA PRO A 434 -2.78 -5.43 19.22
C PRO A 434 -3.30 -5.31 20.67
N GLY A 435 -4.58 -5.56 20.91
CA GLY A 435 -5.25 -5.47 22.21
C GLY A 435 -6.49 -4.56 22.20
N PRO A 436 -7.37 -4.66 23.20
CA PRO A 436 -8.68 -4.02 23.20
C PRO A 436 -8.57 -2.49 23.21
N GLY A 437 -9.42 -1.83 22.41
CA GLY A 437 -9.54 -0.36 22.36
C GLY A 437 -8.32 0.37 21.75
N LYS A 438 -7.44 -0.34 21.06
CA LYS A 438 -6.28 0.23 20.36
C LYS A 438 -6.51 0.54 18.89
N VAL A 439 -7.52 -0.04 18.25
CA VAL A 439 -7.79 0.12 16.82
C VAL A 439 -9.24 0.59 16.61
N VAL A 440 -9.46 1.45 15.63
CA VAL A 440 -10.75 1.77 15.01
C VAL A 440 -10.62 1.47 13.52
N VAL A 441 -11.67 0.90 12.92
CA VAL A 441 -11.75 0.70 11.47
C VAL A 441 -12.78 1.66 10.88
N VAL A 442 -12.47 2.27 9.75
CA VAL A 442 -13.38 3.06 8.91
C VAL A 442 -13.54 2.33 7.58
N SER A 443 -14.75 2.34 7.01
CA SER A 443 -15.00 1.71 5.71
C SER A 443 -16.21 2.32 5.01
N THR A 444 -16.03 2.67 3.74
CA THR A 444 -17.04 3.28 2.88
C THR A 444 -17.88 2.21 2.17
N THR A 445 -19.19 2.42 2.01
CA THR A 445 -20.11 1.44 1.39
C THR A 445 -19.85 1.19 -0.09
N GLY A 446 -19.41 2.23 -0.82
CA GLY A 446 -19.06 2.22 -2.23
C GLY A 446 -17.57 2.40 -2.48
N ASP A 447 -16.71 1.86 -1.61
CA ASP A 447 -15.26 1.85 -1.84
C ASP A 447 -14.92 0.87 -2.98
N PRO A 448 -14.35 1.31 -4.12
CA PRO A 448 -14.05 0.42 -5.25
C PRO A 448 -12.80 -0.44 -4.99
N ALA A 449 -11.79 0.13 -4.33
CA ALA A 449 -10.46 -0.45 -4.22
C ALA A 449 -10.33 -1.35 -2.99
N THR A 450 -11.01 -1.01 -1.89
CA THR A 450 -11.09 -1.81 -0.66
C THR A 450 -12.54 -1.94 -0.22
N PRO A 451 -13.32 -2.85 -0.85
CA PRO A 451 -14.76 -2.95 -0.65
C PRO A 451 -15.19 -3.08 0.81
N TYR A 452 -16.36 -2.54 1.12
CA TYR A 452 -16.92 -2.44 2.48
C TYR A 452 -16.81 -3.72 3.33
N GLN A 453 -16.99 -4.89 2.69
CA GLN A 453 -16.93 -6.18 3.36
C GLN A 453 -15.54 -6.49 3.95
N SER A 454 -14.45 -6.05 3.30
CA SER A 454 -13.08 -6.18 3.81
C SER A 454 -12.89 -5.39 5.11
N GLY A 455 -13.48 -4.19 5.19
CA GLY A 455 -13.53 -3.39 6.41
C GLY A 455 -14.31 -4.09 7.55
N VAL A 456 -15.45 -4.71 7.23
CA VAL A 456 -16.25 -5.51 8.18
C VAL A 456 -15.46 -6.70 8.73
N ASP A 457 -14.83 -7.48 7.85
CA ASP A 457 -14.15 -8.72 8.25
C ASP A 457 -12.84 -8.44 9.01
N VAL A 458 -12.07 -7.42 8.62
CA VAL A 458 -10.88 -7.00 9.37
C VAL A 458 -11.26 -6.36 10.72
N ALA A 459 -12.32 -5.56 10.81
CA ALA A 459 -12.82 -5.05 12.09
C ALA A 459 -13.20 -6.20 13.04
N ALA A 460 -13.87 -7.23 12.52
CA ALA A 460 -14.23 -8.43 13.26
C ALA A 460 -12.99 -9.24 13.71
N ALA A 461 -11.98 -9.41 12.86
CA ALA A 461 -10.73 -10.09 13.19
C ALA A 461 -9.93 -9.36 14.29
N LEU A 462 -9.90 -8.02 14.23
CA LEU A 462 -9.22 -7.17 15.21
C LEU A 462 -10.00 -7.00 16.52
N GLY A 463 -11.30 -7.31 16.54
CA GLY A 463 -12.20 -6.97 17.64
C GLY A 463 -12.35 -5.46 17.83
N ALA A 464 -12.28 -4.70 16.73
CA ALA A 464 -12.34 -3.24 16.69
C ALA A 464 -13.76 -2.76 16.39
N PRO A 465 -14.16 -1.56 16.85
CA PRO A 465 -15.34 -0.89 16.34
C PRO A 465 -15.15 -0.52 14.86
N LEU A 466 -16.21 -0.71 14.08
CA LEU A 466 -16.34 -0.23 12.70
C LEU A 466 -17.11 1.09 12.71
N ILE A 467 -16.58 2.08 12.00
CA ILE A 467 -17.29 3.28 11.56
C ILE A 467 -17.61 3.06 10.07
N THR A 468 -18.88 3.14 9.70
CA THR A 468 -19.28 3.16 8.28
C THR A 468 -19.41 4.59 7.78
N TYR A 469 -19.09 4.80 6.52
CA TYR A 469 -19.50 5.95 5.73
C TYR A 469 -20.39 5.51 4.55
N GLU A 470 -21.54 6.17 4.36
CA GLU A 470 -22.49 5.91 3.28
C GLU A 470 -22.22 6.83 2.08
N GLY A 471 -21.27 6.43 1.22
CA GLY A 471 -20.87 7.15 0.01
C GLY A 471 -20.12 6.28 -1.01
N GLU A 472 -19.70 6.91 -2.11
CA GLU A 472 -19.03 6.29 -3.27
C GLU A 472 -17.61 6.91 -3.43
N GLN A 473 -16.67 6.45 -2.60
CA GLN A 473 -15.27 6.91 -2.61
C GLN A 473 -14.35 5.92 -1.90
N HIS A 474 -13.06 5.93 -2.26
CA HIS A 474 -12.02 5.21 -1.54
C HIS A 474 -11.47 6.05 -0.39
N THR A 475 -11.56 5.53 0.85
CA THR A 475 -11.23 6.25 2.11
C THR A 475 -12.09 7.51 2.37
N VAL A 476 -12.11 8.01 3.61
CA VAL A 476 -12.90 9.19 4.02
C VAL A 476 -12.39 9.90 5.29
N ALA A 477 -11.53 9.29 6.10
CA ALA A 477 -11.11 9.89 7.36
C ALA A 477 -10.27 11.17 7.14
N PHE A 478 -10.61 12.23 7.86
CA PHE A 478 -9.98 13.56 7.81
C PHE A 478 -10.13 14.29 6.45
N THR A 479 -11.20 14.01 5.70
CA THR A 479 -11.60 14.76 4.51
C THR A 479 -12.59 15.91 4.80
N GLY A 480 -13.00 16.10 6.06
CA GLY A 480 -13.95 17.14 6.48
C GLY A 480 -15.34 16.62 6.85
N VAL A 481 -15.56 15.31 6.84
CA VAL A 481 -16.80 14.67 7.29
C VAL A 481 -16.83 14.64 8.82
N GLU A 482 -17.39 15.69 9.46
CA GLU A 482 -17.43 15.85 10.93
C GLU A 482 -17.92 14.60 11.69
N CYS A 483 -18.83 13.83 11.09
CA CYS A 483 -19.37 12.58 11.63
C CYS A 483 -18.32 11.46 11.77
N ILE A 484 -17.33 11.42 10.87
CA ILE A 484 -16.17 10.51 10.91
C ILE A 484 -15.04 11.14 11.75
N ASP A 485 -14.72 12.40 11.48
CA ASP A 485 -13.49 13.05 11.95
C ASP A 485 -13.50 13.30 13.47
N GLN A 486 -14.62 13.77 14.03
CA GLN A 486 -14.68 14.08 15.47
C GLN A 486 -14.55 12.81 16.35
N PRO A 487 -15.23 11.68 16.07
CA PRO A 487 -15.00 10.43 16.80
C PRO A 487 -13.56 9.90 16.70
N LEU A 488 -12.88 10.10 15.57
CA LEU A 488 -11.47 9.74 15.43
C LEU A 488 -10.56 10.64 16.28
N ILE A 489 -10.80 11.96 16.27
CA ILE A 489 -10.09 12.93 17.13
C ILE A 489 -10.25 12.53 18.61
N ASP A 490 -11.48 12.27 19.06
CA ASP A 490 -11.78 11.86 20.44
C ASP A 490 -11.08 10.53 20.82
N PHE A 491 -10.95 9.60 19.88
CA PHE A 491 -10.25 8.33 20.05
C PHE A 491 -8.73 8.46 20.17
N PHE A 492 -8.11 9.35 19.38
CA PHE A 492 -6.68 9.60 19.47
C PHE A 492 -6.33 10.46 20.68
N VAL A 493 -7.00 11.59 20.87
CA VAL A 493 -6.69 12.57 21.93
C VAL A 493 -7.11 12.03 23.30
N ASP A 494 -8.39 11.69 23.48
CA ASP A 494 -8.99 11.41 24.79
C ASP A 494 -9.25 9.91 25.06
N ARG A 495 -8.93 9.03 24.09
CA ARG A 495 -9.12 7.56 24.17
C ARG A 495 -10.58 7.11 24.28
N VAL A 496 -11.52 7.98 23.90
CA VAL A 496 -12.94 7.65 23.77
C VAL A 496 -13.11 6.66 22.62
N GLN A 497 -13.85 5.56 22.83
CA GLN A 497 -14.17 4.67 21.72
C GLN A 497 -15.34 5.27 20.92
N PRO A 498 -15.34 5.18 19.58
CA PRO A 498 -16.52 5.54 18.80
C PRO A 498 -17.72 4.66 19.21
N PRO A 499 -18.96 5.12 19.02
CA PRO A 499 -20.15 4.28 19.21
C PRO A 499 -20.04 2.97 18.42
N ALA A 500 -20.54 1.88 19.00
CA ALA A 500 -20.76 0.66 18.24
C ALA A 500 -21.77 0.95 17.12
N ASP A 501 -21.49 0.44 15.92
CA ASP A 501 -22.29 0.64 14.71
C ASP A 501 -22.50 2.13 14.34
N LEU A 502 -21.47 2.97 14.55
CA LEU A 502 -21.49 4.35 14.05
C LEU A 502 -21.59 4.33 12.52
N ARG A 503 -22.67 4.91 11.99
CA ARG A 503 -22.86 5.13 10.56
C ARG A 503 -22.96 6.63 10.30
N CYS A 504 -22.03 7.08 9.47
CA CYS A 504 -22.16 8.24 8.61
C CYS A 504 -22.41 7.70 7.18
#